data_AF-A0A519EJ50-F1
#
_entry.id   AF-A0A519EJ50-F1
#
_cell.length_a   1.000
_cell.length_b   1.000
_cell.length_c   1.000
_cell.angle_alpha   90.00
_cell.angle_beta   90.00
_cell.angle_gamma   90.00
#
_symmetry.space_group_name_H-M   'P 1'
#
loop_
_entity.id
_entity.type
_entity.pdbx_description
1 polymer ?
#
loop_
_entity_poly.entity_id
_entity_poly.type
_entity_poly.pdbx_seq_one_letter_code
_entity_poly.pdbx_strand_id
1 'polypeptide(L)'
;MSKVTLPTKGPLLSGKGWTVFFVALIVVCAVAPMLNLLVPRESMFYMSDYAVALVGKIMCYAICALAMDLIWGYTGILSLGHGMFFALGGYMMGMYLMRQIGRDGNYKSDLPDFMVFLDWKELPWHWTFSGSFVMTLVMIVAVPGIIAFVFGFFAFRSRIKGVYFSIITQAMTFAAMLLFFRNETGFGGNNGFTDFKRILDIPIATQSMRMTLFVMTGLTLLGFFLFSKWLIGSKFGRVLQAIRDAETRVMFSGYNPLPYKLTIWVISAIMCGVAGALYVPQVGIINPGEMSAANSIE
;
A
#
# COMPACT_ATOMS: atom_id res chain seq x y z
N MET A 1 -3.81 43.26 32.07
CA MET A 1 -4.23 42.01 31.40
C MET A 1 -2.98 41.17 31.13
N SER A 2 -2.84 40.03 31.82
CA SER A 2 -1.79 39.05 31.53
C SER A 2 -2.02 38.48 30.13
N LYS A 3 -1.07 38.66 29.19
CA LYS A 3 -1.13 38.02 27.88
C LYS A 3 -1.04 36.51 28.09
N VAL A 4 -2.13 35.79 27.83
CA VAL A 4 -2.15 34.33 27.82
C VAL A 4 -1.22 33.86 26.71
N THR A 5 -0.05 33.34 27.09
CA THR A 5 0.89 32.70 26.17
C THR A 5 0.37 31.31 25.83
N LEU A 6 -0.15 31.15 24.61
CA LEU A 6 -0.55 29.83 24.12
C LEU A 6 0.70 28.99 23.86
N PRO A 7 0.71 27.70 24.24
CA PRO A 7 1.81 26.81 23.94
C PRO A 7 2.03 26.74 22.42
N THR A 8 3.27 26.98 21.99
CA THR A 8 3.66 26.88 20.58
C THR A 8 3.66 25.42 20.14
N LYS A 9 3.35 25.18 18.86
CA LYS A 9 3.37 23.83 18.32
C LYS A 9 4.82 23.32 18.35
N GLY A 10 5.05 22.20 19.04
CA GLY A 10 6.36 21.54 19.05
C GLY A 10 6.79 21.09 17.64
N PRO A 11 8.09 20.84 17.44
CA PRO A 11 8.61 20.35 16.17
C PRO A 11 8.01 18.97 15.83
N LEU A 12 7.95 18.65 14.53
CA LEU A 12 7.39 17.38 14.04
C LEU A 12 8.11 16.15 14.61
N LEU A 13 9.44 16.25 14.68
CA LEU A 13 10.32 15.25 15.28
C LEU A 13 11.25 15.95 16.27
N SER A 14 11.71 15.22 17.27
CA SER A 14 12.80 15.67 18.14
C SER A 14 14.12 15.74 17.37
N GLY A 15 15.14 16.42 17.90
CA GLY A 15 16.47 16.46 17.28
C GLY A 15 17.02 15.07 16.97
N LYS A 16 16.93 14.14 17.95
CA LYS A 16 17.27 12.73 17.75
C LYS A 16 16.42 12.06 16.66
N GLY A 17 15.13 12.38 16.59
CA GLY A 17 14.22 11.85 15.57
C GLY A 17 14.62 12.27 14.15
N TRP A 18 15.02 13.53 13.96
CA TRP A 18 15.57 13.99 12.69
C TRP A 18 16.90 13.31 12.33
N THR A 19 17.79 13.11 13.31
CA THR A 19 19.04 12.37 13.07
C THR A 19 18.76 10.95 12.58
N VAL A 20 17.87 10.21 13.25
CA VAL A 20 17.50 8.85 12.82
C VAL A 20 16.87 8.86 11.43
N PHE A 21 16.00 9.83 11.14
CA PHE A 21 15.39 9.97 9.82
C PHE A 21 16.43 10.20 8.72
N PHE A 22 17.37 11.13 8.91
CA PHE A 22 18.42 11.40 7.93
C PHE A 22 19.38 10.23 7.77
N VAL A 23 19.71 9.52 8.84
CA VAL A 23 20.49 8.28 8.76
C VAL A 23 19.75 7.24 7.92
N ALA A 24 18.47 7.01 8.18
CA ALA A 24 17.66 6.07 7.39
C ALA A 24 17.58 6.49 5.91
N LEU A 25 17.41 7.80 5.64
CA LEU A 25 17.40 8.35 4.28
C LEU A 25 18.74 8.12 3.56
N ILE A 26 19.86 8.37 4.23
CA ILE A 26 21.20 8.13 3.68
C ILE A 26 21.42 6.63 3.44
N VAL A 27 20.96 5.78 4.36
CA VAL A 27 21.08 4.33 4.20
C VAL A 27 20.32 3.85 2.96
N VAL A 28 19.06 4.29 2.80
CA VAL A 28 18.22 3.91 1.65
C VAL A 28 18.75 4.48 0.34
N CYS A 29 19.11 5.77 0.30
CA CYS A 29 19.42 6.47 -0.95
C CYS A 29 20.89 6.42 -1.37
N ALA A 30 21.82 6.15 -0.45
CA ALA A 30 23.25 6.17 -0.75
C ALA A 30 23.93 4.86 -0.37
N VAL A 31 23.80 4.38 0.87
CA VAL A 31 24.54 3.21 1.35
C VAL A 31 24.10 1.94 0.62
N ALA A 32 22.81 1.63 0.60
CA ALA A 32 22.31 0.41 -0.06
C ALA A 32 22.61 0.40 -1.58
N PRO A 33 22.40 1.48 -2.34
CA PRO A 33 22.85 1.56 -3.74
C PRO A 33 24.36 1.40 -3.91
N MET A 34 25.18 2.00 -3.04
CA MET A 34 26.63 1.84 -3.08
C MET A 34 27.03 0.37 -2.85
N LEU A 35 26.45 -0.29 -1.83
CA LEU A 35 26.76 -1.67 -1.48
C LEU A 35 26.30 -2.69 -2.53
N ASN A 36 25.27 -2.38 -3.31
CA ASN A 36 24.84 -3.26 -4.40
C ASN A 36 25.54 -2.92 -5.72
N LEU A 37 25.68 -1.65 -6.10
CA LEU A 37 26.13 -1.28 -7.46
C LEU A 37 27.66 -1.15 -7.59
N LEU A 38 28.35 -0.72 -6.53
CA LEU A 38 29.78 -0.38 -6.59
C LEU A 38 30.69 -1.42 -5.95
N VAL A 39 30.17 -2.19 -5.00
CA VAL A 39 30.96 -3.20 -4.28
C VAL A 39 31.07 -4.48 -5.13
N PRO A 40 32.28 -5.08 -5.28
CA PRO A 40 32.44 -6.34 -5.97
C PRO A 40 31.64 -7.48 -5.33
N ARG A 41 31.09 -8.38 -6.15
CA ARG A 41 30.21 -9.49 -5.70
C ARG A 41 30.86 -10.45 -4.70
N GLU A 42 32.19 -10.56 -4.73
CA GLU A 42 32.99 -11.41 -3.83
C GLU A 42 33.22 -10.80 -2.44
N SER A 43 32.88 -9.51 -2.26
CA SER A 43 33.09 -8.81 -0.99
C SER A 43 32.00 -9.16 0.01
N MET A 44 32.38 -9.29 1.29
CA MET A 44 31.44 -9.49 2.41
C MET A 44 30.40 -8.36 2.56
N PHE A 45 30.66 -7.18 2.02
CA PHE A 45 29.78 -6.02 2.09
C PHE A 45 28.83 -5.91 0.89
N TYR A 46 28.92 -6.80 -0.08
CA TYR A 46 28.05 -6.79 -1.25
C TYR A 46 26.61 -7.11 -0.85
N MET A 47 25.70 -6.20 -1.15
CA MET A 47 24.28 -6.44 -0.95
C MET A 47 23.75 -7.19 -2.18
N SER A 48 23.47 -8.48 -2.02
CA SER A 48 22.96 -9.31 -3.11
C SER A 48 21.60 -8.83 -3.62
N ASP A 49 21.29 -9.10 -4.89
CA ASP A 49 19.99 -8.76 -5.47
C ASP A 49 18.82 -9.41 -4.71
N TYR A 50 19.05 -10.61 -4.15
CA TYR A 50 18.10 -11.27 -3.25
C TYR A 50 17.88 -10.45 -1.97
N ALA A 51 18.95 -9.96 -1.34
CA ALA A 51 18.83 -9.10 -0.15
C ALA A 51 18.11 -7.79 -0.47
N VAL A 52 18.37 -7.18 -1.64
CA VAL A 52 17.65 -5.98 -2.10
C VAL A 52 16.16 -6.27 -2.24
N ALA A 53 15.77 -7.34 -2.93
CA ALA A 53 14.37 -7.71 -3.11
C ALA A 53 13.68 -8.07 -1.78
N LEU A 54 14.37 -8.79 -0.89
CA LEU A 54 13.85 -9.17 0.43
C LEU A 54 13.62 -7.94 1.31
N VAL A 55 14.61 -7.05 1.43
CA VAL A 55 14.46 -5.82 2.24
C VAL A 55 13.44 -4.89 1.61
N GLY A 56 13.39 -4.80 0.27
CA GLY A 56 12.32 -4.10 -0.46
C GLY A 56 10.93 -4.59 -0.11
N LYS A 57 10.73 -5.92 -0.12
CA LYS A 57 9.49 -6.57 0.33
C LYS A 57 9.16 -6.23 1.79
N ILE A 58 10.14 -6.28 2.70
CA ILE A 58 9.95 -5.91 4.11
C ILE A 58 9.53 -4.43 4.24
N MET A 59 10.11 -3.53 3.46
CA MET A 59 9.71 -2.12 3.46
C MET A 59 8.27 -1.91 2.98
N CYS A 60 7.79 -2.68 1.99
CA CYS A 60 6.38 -2.67 1.60
C CYS A 60 5.47 -3.08 2.77
N TYR A 61 5.80 -4.14 3.50
CA TYR A 61 5.05 -4.53 4.70
C TYR A 61 5.18 -3.50 5.83
N ALA A 62 6.31 -2.82 5.96
CA ALA A 62 6.45 -1.71 6.90
C ALA A 62 5.51 -0.54 6.57
N ILE A 63 5.25 -0.26 5.28
CA ILE A 63 4.23 0.72 4.88
C ILE A 63 2.84 0.26 5.33
N CYS A 64 2.50 -1.02 5.16
CA CYS A 64 1.24 -1.58 5.66
C CYS A 64 1.14 -1.50 7.18
N ALA A 65 2.21 -1.81 7.90
CA ALA A 65 2.27 -1.68 9.35
C ALA A 65 2.06 -0.23 9.80
N LEU A 66 2.65 0.76 9.11
CA LEU A 66 2.39 2.19 9.36
C LEU A 66 0.94 2.58 9.08
N ALA A 67 0.34 2.07 8.00
CA ALA A 67 -1.06 2.30 7.68
C ALA A 67 -1.99 1.72 8.76
N MET A 68 -1.65 0.53 9.27
CA MET A 68 -2.35 -0.15 10.35
C MET A 68 -2.19 0.57 11.69
N ASP A 69 -0.99 1.04 12.04
CA ASP A 69 -0.76 1.85 13.24
C ASP A 69 -1.55 3.18 13.18
N LEU A 70 -1.61 3.79 11.99
CA LEU A 70 -2.34 5.04 11.79
C LEU A 70 -3.83 4.89 12.14
N ILE A 71 -4.43 3.74 11.81
CA ILE A 71 -5.83 3.49 12.10
C ILE A 71 -6.06 2.82 13.46
N TRP A 72 -5.37 1.74 13.77
CA TRP A 72 -5.61 1.02 15.01
C TRP A 72 -4.91 1.69 16.19
N GLY A 73 -3.62 2.00 16.05
CA GLY A 73 -2.81 2.62 17.10
C GLY A 73 -3.35 3.98 17.55
N TYR A 74 -3.62 4.89 16.62
CA TYR A 74 -4.07 6.25 16.97
C TYR A 74 -5.58 6.43 17.11
N THR A 75 -6.39 5.57 16.50
CA THR A 75 -7.86 5.75 16.44
C THR A 75 -8.64 4.65 17.15
N GLY A 76 -7.99 3.54 17.50
CA GLY A 76 -8.60 2.37 18.16
C GLY A 76 -9.53 1.56 17.25
N ILE A 77 -9.54 1.84 15.95
CA ILE A 77 -10.35 1.11 14.98
C ILE A 77 -9.52 -0.08 14.50
N LEU A 78 -9.77 -1.24 15.09
CA LEU A 78 -9.17 -2.50 14.65
C LEU A 78 -9.79 -2.94 13.33
N SER A 79 -8.99 -3.06 12.28
CA SER A 79 -9.41 -3.59 11.00
C SER A 79 -8.60 -4.81 10.62
N LEU A 80 -9.26 -5.79 10.02
CA LEU A 80 -8.61 -6.97 9.43
C LEU A 80 -8.73 -6.95 7.89
N GLY A 81 -9.01 -5.76 7.33
CA GLY A 81 -9.33 -5.60 5.92
C GLY A 81 -8.17 -5.17 5.03
N HIS A 82 -7.06 -4.70 5.60
CA HIS A 82 -6.01 -3.99 4.87
C HIS A 82 -5.26 -4.81 3.83
N GLY A 83 -5.18 -6.13 4.01
CA GLY A 83 -4.68 -7.06 2.98
C GLY A 83 -5.41 -6.93 1.65
N MET A 84 -6.72 -6.64 1.66
CA MET A 84 -7.48 -6.38 0.43
C MET A 84 -6.97 -5.14 -0.30
N PHE A 85 -6.76 -4.03 0.40
CA PHE A 85 -6.29 -2.79 -0.22
C PHE A 85 -4.87 -2.93 -0.77
N PHE A 86 -4.01 -3.63 -0.02
CA PHE A 86 -2.67 -4.00 -0.49
C PHE A 86 -2.73 -4.79 -1.79
N ALA A 87 -3.49 -5.88 -1.81
CA ALA A 87 -3.63 -6.69 -3.00
C ALA A 87 -4.25 -5.89 -4.16
N LEU A 88 -5.27 -5.06 -3.94
CA LEU A 88 -5.87 -4.24 -5.00
C LEU A 88 -4.83 -3.35 -5.68
N GLY A 89 -3.97 -2.66 -4.94
CA GLY A 89 -2.90 -1.86 -5.51
C GLY A 89 -1.86 -2.71 -6.24
N GLY A 90 -1.53 -3.88 -5.70
CA GLY A 90 -0.68 -4.87 -6.37
C GLY A 90 -1.27 -5.37 -7.69
N TYR A 91 -2.58 -5.67 -7.71
CA TYR A 91 -3.31 -6.06 -8.91
C TYR A 91 -3.33 -4.95 -9.95
N MET A 92 -3.54 -3.67 -9.56
CA MET A 92 -3.47 -2.56 -10.51
C MET A 92 -2.10 -2.46 -11.18
N MET A 93 -1.01 -2.56 -10.41
CA MET A 93 0.35 -2.58 -10.98
C MET A 93 0.58 -3.85 -11.82
N GLY A 94 0.16 -5.02 -11.34
CA GLY A 94 0.30 -6.29 -12.05
C GLY A 94 -0.44 -6.31 -13.39
N MET A 95 -1.62 -5.69 -13.48
CA MET A 95 -2.34 -5.51 -14.75
C MET A 95 -1.52 -4.69 -15.74
N TYR A 96 -0.88 -3.61 -15.30
CA TYR A 96 0.00 -2.81 -16.14
C TYR A 96 1.23 -3.61 -16.59
N LEU A 97 1.89 -4.31 -15.66
CA LEU A 97 3.06 -5.12 -15.99
C LEU A 97 2.74 -6.26 -16.94
N MET A 98 1.58 -6.90 -16.79
CA MET A 98 1.07 -7.91 -17.73
C MET A 98 0.91 -7.34 -19.14
N ARG A 99 0.39 -6.12 -19.24
CA ARG A 99 0.24 -5.42 -20.52
C ARG A 99 1.56 -5.04 -21.17
N GLN A 100 2.60 -4.84 -20.38
CA GLN A 100 3.95 -4.52 -20.87
C GLN A 100 4.68 -5.73 -21.47
N ILE A 101 4.20 -6.97 -21.22
CA ILE A 101 4.78 -8.17 -21.83
C ILE A 101 4.52 -8.19 -23.34
N GLY A 102 3.27 -7.91 -23.75
CA GLY A 102 2.86 -7.95 -25.15
C GLY A 102 3.30 -9.23 -25.87
N ARG A 103 3.87 -9.08 -27.07
CA ARG A 103 4.28 -10.21 -27.92
C ARG A 103 5.54 -10.93 -27.47
N ASP A 104 6.17 -10.48 -26.39
CA ASP A 104 7.28 -11.20 -25.77
C ASP A 104 6.79 -12.32 -24.85
N GLY A 105 5.47 -12.48 -24.69
CA GLY A 105 4.84 -13.64 -24.05
C GLY A 105 4.93 -14.92 -24.86
N ASN A 106 4.62 -16.05 -24.22
CA ASN A 106 4.66 -17.38 -24.83
C ASN A 106 3.72 -17.49 -26.04
N TYR A 107 2.56 -16.83 -25.99
CA TYR A 107 1.56 -16.88 -27.05
C TYR A 107 1.72 -15.78 -28.11
N LYS A 108 2.71 -14.88 -27.96
CA LYS A 108 2.99 -13.76 -28.89
C LYS A 108 1.76 -12.91 -29.23
N SER A 109 0.84 -12.77 -28.27
CA SER A 109 -0.41 -12.03 -28.40
C SER A 109 -0.30 -10.65 -27.73
N ASP A 110 -1.19 -9.73 -28.11
CA ASP A 110 -1.33 -8.45 -27.42
C ASP A 110 -2.14 -8.59 -26.12
N LEU A 111 -2.80 -9.74 -25.92
CA LEU A 111 -3.42 -10.15 -24.65
C LEU A 111 -2.39 -10.79 -23.73
N PRO A 112 -2.51 -10.61 -22.39
CA PRO A 112 -1.69 -11.34 -21.43
C PRO A 112 -1.79 -12.86 -21.62
N ASP A 113 -0.67 -13.58 -21.45
CA ASP A 113 -0.58 -15.03 -21.72
C ASP A 113 -1.64 -15.85 -20.98
N PHE A 114 -1.93 -15.51 -19.71
CA PHE A 114 -2.94 -16.24 -18.94
C PHE A 114 -4.36 -16.06 -19.50
N MET A 115 -4.66 -14.91 -20.12
CA MET A 115 -5.95 -14.66 -20.76
C MET A 115 -6.10 -15.47 -22.04
N VAL A 116 -5.02 -15.57 -22.83
CA VAL A 116 -5.00 -16.42 -24.02
C VAL A 116 -5.19 -17.88 -23.64
N PHE A 117 -4.52 -18.34 -22.57
CA PHE A 117 -4.69 -19.69 -22.04
C PHE A 117 -6.13 -19.98 -21.57
N LEU A 118 -6.81 -18.98 -21.00
CA LEU A 118 -8.22 -19.07 -20.58
C LEU A 118 -9.23 -18.75 -21.70
N ASP A 119 -8.80 -18.73 -22.95
CA ASP A 119 -9.61 -18.48 -24.16
C ASP A 119 -10.33 -17.12 -24.23
N TRP A 120 -9.77 -16.08 -23.61
CA TRP A 120 -10.26 -14.71 -23.77
C TRP A 120 -9.96 -14.16 -25.16
N LYS A 121 -10.93 -13.48 -25.77
CA LYS A 121 -10.78 -12.86 -27.10
C LYS A 121 -10.45 -11.38 -27.04
N GLU A 122 -10.88 -10.70 -25.99
CA GLU A 122 -10.70 -9.25 -25.80
C GLU A 122 -10.43 -8.95 -24.33
N LEU A 123 -9.84 -7.78 -24.06
CA LEU A 123 -9.62 -7.32 -22.70
C LEU A 123 -10.95 -6.93 -22.05
N PRO A 124 -11.27 -7.42 -20.84
CA PRO A 124 -12.46 -6.96 -20.13
C PRO A 124 -12.37 -5.48 -19.77
N TRP A 125 -13.52 -4.83 -19.61
CA TRP A 125 -13.62 -3.38 -19.41
C TRP A 125 -12.74 -2.84 -18.27
N HIS A 126 -12.55 -3.60 -17.19
CA HIS A 126 -11.72 -3.17 -16.06
C HIS A 126 -10.21 -3.14 -16.37
N TRP A 127 -9.77 -3.69 -17.51
CA TRP A 127 -8.39 -3.59 -18.03
C TRP A 127 -8.17 -2.37 -18.95
N THR A 128 -9.20 -1.58 -19.24
CA THR A 128 -9.10 -0.48 -20.22
C THR A 128 -7.96 0.48 -19.93
N PHE A 129 -7.74 0.82 -18.65
CA PHE A 129 -6.74 1.81 -18.24
C PHE A 129 -5.36 1.23 -17.92
N SER A 130 -5.18 -0.09 -17.92
CA SER A 130 -3.89 -0.72 -17.55
C SER A 130 -2.82 -0.57 -18.63
N GLY A 131 -3.13 0.00 -19.79
CA GLY A 131 -2.13 0.28 -20.83
C GLY A 131 -1.25 1.51 -20.55
N SER A 132 -1.74 2.44 -19.72
CA SER A 132 -1.04 3.69 -19.41
C SER A 132 -0.48 3.66 -17.99
N PHE A 133 0.82 3.97 -17.86
CA PHE A 133 1.47 4.02 -16.55
C PHE A 133 0.85 5.10 -15.64
N VAL A 134 0.58 6.29 -16.20
CA VAL A 134 -0.02 7.40 -15.44
C VAL A 134 -1.42 7.02 -14.95
N MET A 135 -2.24 6.41 -15.80
CA MET A 135 -3.57 5.96 -15.38
C MET A 135 -3.48 4.85 -14.34
N THR A 136 -2.47 3.98 -14.42
CA THR A 136 -2.21 2.95 -13.41
C THR A 136 -1.90 3.58 -12.05
N LEU A 137 -1.05 4.61 -11.99
CA LEU A 137 -0.76 5.35 -10.76
C LEU A 137 -2.01 5.99 -10.16
N VAL A 138 -2.88 6.56 -10.99
CA VAL A 138 -4.18 7.09 -10.55
C VAL A 138 -5.06 5.98 -9.97
N MET A 139 -5.14 4.83 -10.64
CA MET A 139 -5.95 3.69 -10.21
C MET A 139 -5.45 3.04 -8.92
N ILE A 140 -4.13 3.01 -8.69
CA ILE A 140 -3.51 2.53 -7.44
C ILE A 140 -4.01 3.31 -6.22
N VAL A 141 -4.30 4.60 -6.39
CA VAL A 141 -4.86 5.45 -5.32
C VAL A 141 -6.39 5.42 -5.34
N ALA A 142 -6.98 5.59 -6.51
CA ALA A 142 -8.43 5.74 -6.68
C ALA A 142 -9.19 4.47 -6.33
N VAL A 143 -8.76 3.28 -6.76
CA VAL A 143 -9.52 2.04 -6.53
C VAL A 143 -9.57 1.68 -5.04
N PRO A 144 -8.45 1.56 -4.30
CA PRO A 144 -8.50 1.34 -2.86
C PRO A 144 -9.22 2.47 -2.13
N GLY A 145 -8.98 3.74 -2.53
CA GLY A 145 -9.58 4.91 -1.90
C GLY A 145 -11.10 4.97 -2.04
N ILE A 146 -11.64 4.69 -3.24
CA ILE A 146 -13.08 4.68 -3.50
C ILE A 146 -13.75 3.51 -2.78
N ILE A 147 -13.17 2.30 -2.85
CA ILE A 147 -13.72 1.14 -2.14
C ILE A 147 -13.72 1.40 -0.63
N ALA A 148 -12.62 1.91 -0.08
CA ALA A 148 -12.52 2.28 1.32
C ALA A 148 -13.52 3.38 1.69
N PHE A 149 -13.71 4.38 0.84
CA PHE A 149 -14.66 5.47 1.07
C PHE A 149 -16.09 4.96 1.13
N VAL A 150 -16.52 4.17 0.14
CA VAL A 150 -17.87 3.61 0.08
C VAL A 150 -18.12 2.70 1.29
N PHE A 151 -17.23 1.74 1.52
CA PHE A 151 -17.35 0.80 2.63
C PHE A 151 -17.33 1.52 3.99
N GLY A 152 -16.34 2.39 4.20
CA GLY A 152 -16.16 3.13 5.44
C GLY A 152 -17.31 4.09 5.71
N PHE A 153 -17.87 4.73 4.68
CA PHE A 153 -19.01 5.62 4.82
C PHE A 153 -20.21 4.87 5.41
N PHE A 154 -20.57 3.72 4.85
CA PHE A 154 -21.67 2.91 5.39
C PHE A 154 -21.35 2.35 6.77
N ALA A 155 -20.13 1.84 6.99
CA ALA A 155 -19.74 1.26 8.26
C ALA A 155 -19.77 2.29 9.41
N PHE A 156 -19.18 3.47 9.20
CA PHE A 156 -19.10 4.50 10.24
C PHE A 156 -20.42 5.28 10.40
N ARG A 157 -21.20 5.46 9.32
CA ARG A 157 -22.56 6.03 9.40
C ARG A 157 -23.48 5.17 10.25
N SER A 158 -23.40 3.85 10.11
CA SER A 158 -24.15 2.88 10.92
C SER A 158 -23.61 2.72 12.34
N ARG A 159 -22.61 3.53 12.74
CA ARG A 159 -22.00 3.55 14.08
C ARG A 159 -21.49 2.16 14.52
N ILE A 160 -20.94 1.39 13.59
CA ILE A 160 -20.29 0.11 13.88
C ILE A 160 -19.02 0.37 14.71
N LYS A 161 -18.82 -0.39 15.79
CA LYS A 161 -17.72 -0.19 16.75
C LYS A 161 -17.01 -1.49 17.09
N GLY A 162 -15.74 -1.35 17.48
CA GLY A 162 -14.93 -2.43 18.04
C GLY A 162 -14.88 -3.67 17.14
N VAL A 163 -15.06 -4.84 17.75
CA VAL A 163 -14.93 -6.15 17.09
C VAL A 163 -15.86 -6.31 15.88
N TYR A 164 -17.05 -5.71 15.90
CA TYR A 164 -17.97 -5.78 14.76
C TYR A 164 -17.37 -5.16 13.49
N PHE A 165 -16.61 -4.07 13.62
CA PHE A 165 -15.94 -3.48 12.47
C PHE A 165 -14.87 -4.43 11.91
N SER A 166 -14.10 -5.06 12.80
CA SER A 166 -13.07 -6.05 12.43
C SER A 166 -13.68 -7.24 11.68
N ILE A 167 -14.78 -7.81 12.19
CA ILE A 167 -15.50 -8.94 11.56
C ILE A 167 -16.00 -8.56 10.16
N ILE A 168 -16.61 -7.39 9.99
CA ILE A 168 -17.14 -6.97 8.69
C ILE A 168 -16.01 -6.69 7.70
N THR A 169 -14.90 -6.09 8.16
CA THR A 169 -13.72 -5.88 7.30
C THR A 169 -13.08 -7.20 6.86
N GLN A 170 -13.02 -8.19 7.75
CA GLN A 170 -12.57 -9.54 7.42
C GLN A 170 -13.50 -10.20 6.39
N ALA A 171 -14.82 -10.09 6.56
CA ALA A 171 -15.79 -10.64 5.62
C ALA A 171 -15.69 -9.99 4.23
N MET A 172 -15.52 -8.67 4.16
CA MET A 172 -15.29 -7.94 2.91
C MET A 172 -14.04 -8.47 2.19
N THR A 173 -12.94 -8.59 2.92
CA THR A 173 -11.67 -9.06 2.40
C THR A 173 -11.75 -10.51 1.90
N PHE A 174 -12.42 -11.39 2.64
CA PHE A 174 -12.67 -12.76 2.22
C PHE A 174 -13.55 -12.83 0.96
N ALA A 175 -14.60 -12.01 0.88
CA ALA A 175 -15.46 -11.95 -0.30
C ALA A 175 -14.69 -11.45 -1.54
N ALA A 176 -13.84 -10.43 -1.38
CA ALA A 176 -12.97 -9.94 -2.45
C ALA A 176 -11.97 -11.01 -2.90
N MET A 177 -11.35 -11.72 -1.96
CA MET A 177 -10.45 -12.83 -2.26
C MET A 177 -11.14 -13.92 -3.09
N LEU A 178 -12.34 -14.36 -2.68
CA LEU A 178 -13.13 -15.35 -3.43
C LEU A 178 -13.49 -14.87 -4.84
N LEU A 179 -13.81 -13.58 -5.00
CA LEU A 179 -14.06 -12.99 -6.31
C LEU A 179 -12.82 -13.09 -7.21
N PHE A 180 -11.64 -12.77 -6.68
CA PHE A 180 -10.39 -12.78 -7.44
C PHE A 180 -9.88 -14.19 -7.74
N PHE A 181 -10.27 -15.19 -6.94
CA PHE A 181 -9.99 -16.60 -7.24
C PHE A 181 -10.75 -17.15 -8.45
N ARG A 182 -11.83 -16.49 -8.89
CA ARG A 182 -12.59 -16.93 -10.06
C ARG A 182 -11.82 -16.60 -11.34
N ASN A 183 -11.54 -17.61 -12.17
CA ASN A 183 -10.84 -17.42 -13.45
C ASN A 183 -11.64 -16.53 -14.43
N GLU A 184 -12.96 -16.51 -14.32
CA GLU A 184 -13.87 -15.76 -15.20
C GLU A 184 -13.80 -14.24 -15.00
N THR A 185 -13.18 -13.74 -13.93
CA THR A 185 -13.11 -12.29 -13.65
C THR A 185 -11.92 -11.61 -14.32
N GLY A 186 -11.03 -12.35 -14.98
CA GLY A 186 -9.84 -11.77 -15.62
C GLY A 186 -8.80 -11.24 -14.63
N PHE A 187 -8.74 -11.79 -13.40
CA PHE A 187 -7.72 -11.47 -12.38
C PHE A 187 -6.68 -12.60 -12.18
N GLY A 188 -6.59 -13.55 -13.12
CA GLY A 188 -5.62 -14.65 -13.06
C GLY A 188 -5.96 -15.79 -12.10
N GLY A 189 -7.08 -15.69 -11.36
CA GLY A 189 -7.58 -16.73 -10.48
C GLY A 189 -6.55 -17.16 -9.43
N ASN A 190 -6.43 -18.47 -9.22
CA ASN A 190 -5.51 -19.03 -8.22
C ASN A 190 -4.02 -18.75 -8.50
N ASN A 191 -3.64 -18.64 -9.77
CA ASN A 191 -2.26 -18.36 -10.15
C ASN A 191 -1.90 -16.88 -9.98
N GLY A 192 -2.90 -15.99 -10.13
CA GLY A 192 -2.68 -14.56 -10.13
C GLY A 192 -1.86 -14.09 -11.33
N PHE A 193 -1.02 -13.07 -11.13
CA PHE A 193 -0.16 -12.50 -12.16
C PHE A 193 1.31 -12.77 -11.86
N THR A 194 2.04 -13.26 -12.86
CA THR A 194 3.46 -13.65 -12.81
C THR A 194 4.20 -13.25 -14.09
N ASP A 195 5.49 -13.60 -14.20
CA ASP A 195 6.29 -13.41 -15.43
C ASP A 195 6.38 -11.94 -15.90
N PHE A 196 6.50 -11.00 -14.96
CA PHE A 196 6.69 -9.59 -15.29
C PHE A 196 8.07 -9.36 -15.92
N LYS A 197 8.10 -8.90 -17.17
CA LYS A 197 9.35 -8.72 -17.92
C LYS A 197 9.91 -7.31 -17.85
N ARG A 198 9.06 -6.29 -17.97
CA ARG A 198 9.47 -4.88 -18.05
C ARG A 198 8.49 -3.94 -17.38
N ILE A 199 8.99 -2.78 -16.98
CA ILE A 199 8.25 -1.63 -16.48
C ILE A 199 8.73 -0.41 -17.27
N LEU A 200 7.82 0.34 -17.90
CA LEU A 200 8.18 1.47 -18.78
C LEU A 200 9.21 1.09 -19.86
N ASP A 201 9.01 -0.07 -20.50
CA ASP A 201 9.93 -0.67 -21.47
C ASP A 201 11.35 -1.02 -20.98
N ILE A 202 11.61 -0.90 -19.66
CA ILE A 202 12.90 -1.25 -19.05
C ILE A 202 12.79 -2.64 -18.37
N PRO A 203 13.72 -3.58 -18.63
CA PRO A 203 13.65 -4.90 -18.02
C PRO A 203 13.73 -4.88 -16.48
N ILE A 204 12.78 -5.54 -15.81
CA ILE A 204 12.65 -5.55 -14.34
C ILE A 204 13.77 -6.36 -13.68
N ALA A 205 14.26 -7.40 -14.35
CA ALA A 205 15.30 -8.29 -13.83
C ALA A 205 16.71 -7.66 -13.79
N THR A 206 16.86 -6.40 -14.20
CA THR A 206 18.15 -5.70 -14.13
C THR A 206 18.48 -5.28 -12.70
N GLN A 207 19.77 -5.37 -12.35
CA GLN A 207 20.27 -4.95 -11.04
C GLN A 207 19.92 -3.49 -10.72
N SER A 208 20.03 -2.60 -11.71
CA SER A 208 19.68 -1.18 -11.58
C SER A 208 18.19 -0.95 -11.33
N MET A 209 17.29 -1.67 -12.00
CA MET A 209 15.85 -1.53 -11.79
C MET A 209 15.44 -2.04 -10.40
N ARG A 210 15.99 -3.18 -9.95
CA ARG A 210 15.76 -3.69 -8.59
C ARG A 210 16.15 -2.66 -7.53
N MET A 211 17.32 -2.03 -7.69
CA MET A 211 17.75 -0.95 -6.80
C MET A 211 16.87 0.30 -6.90
N THR A 212 16.42 0.65 -8.11
CA THR A 212 15.48 1.77 -8.30
C THR A 212 14.17 1.54 -7.56
N LEU A 213 13.58 0.34 -7.67
CA LEU A 213 12.36 -0.04 -6.94
C LEU A 213 12.59 -0.04 -5.42
N PHE A 214 13.75 -0.52 -4.97
CA PHE A 214 14.15 -0.46 -3.56
C PHE A 214 14.18 0.97 -3.02
N VAL A 215 14.89 1.88 -3.71
CA VAL A 215 15.01 3.29 -3.30
C VAL A 215 13.65 3.98 -3.34
N MET A 216 12.84 3.75 -4.38
CA MET A 216 11.48 4.31 -4.46
C MET A 216 10.60 3.82 -3.30
N THR A 217 10.70 2.55 -2.93
CA THR A 217 9.96 1.98 -1.80
C THR A 217 10.42 2.59 -0.48
N GLY A 218 11.73 2.71 -0.25
CA GLY A 218 12.26 3.34 0.97
C GLY A 218 11.90 4.82 1.08
N LEU A 219 11.94 5.58 -0.03
CA LEU A 219 11.47 6.96 -0.06
C LEU A 219 9.98 7.08 0.23
N THR A 220 9.17 6.16 -0.30
CA THR A 220 7.72 6.12 -0.04
C THR A 220 7.45 5.80 1.44
N LEU A 221 8.17 4.84 2.02
CA LEU A 221 8.10 4.51 3.45
C LEU A 221 8.44 5.71 4.34
N LEU A 222 9.56 6.38 4.07
CA LEU A 222 9.99 7.56 4.81
C LEU A 222 9.02 8.74 4.64
N GLY A 223 8.52 8.95 3.42
CA GLY A 223 7.51 9.97 3.12
C GLY A 223 6.20 9.72 3.87
N PHE A 224 5.70 8.49 3.84
CA PHE A 224 4.51 8.10 4.60
C PHE A 224 4.72 8.16 6.11
N PHE A 225 5.90 7.83 6.63
CA PHE A 225 6.22 8.03 8.04
C PHE A 225 6.09 9.51 8.44
N LEU A 226 6.72 10.43 7.69
CA LEU A 226 6.62 11.86 7.96
C LEU A 226 5.19 12.38 7.82
N PHE A 227 4.48 11.94 6.78
CA PHE A 227 3.08 12.29 6.54
C PHE A 227 2.19 11.85 7.71
N SER A 228 2.32 10.59 8.17
CA SER A 228 1.59 10.07 9.32
C SER A 228 1.89 10.86 10.59
N LYS A 229 3.16 11.18 10.86
CA LYS A 229 3.54 12.01 12.02
C LYS A 229 2.92 13.41 11.94
N TRP A 230 2.91 14.01 10.76
CA TRP A 230 2.32 15.34 10.55
C TRP A 230 0.81 15.32 10.74
N LEU A 231 0.14 14.30 10.19
CA LEU A 231 -1.30 14.11 10.28
C LEU A 231 -1.75 13.92 11.74
N ILE A 232 -1.05 13.08 12.49
CA ILE A 232 -1.35 12.82 13.91
C ILE A 232 -1.04 14.04 14.80
N GLY A 233 0.02 14.80 14.50
CA GLY A 233 0.35 16.04 15.22
C GLY A 233 -0.56 17.24 14.87
N SER A 234 -1.50 17.09 13.94
CA SER A 234 -2.42 18.15 13.51
C SER A 234 -3.63 18.29 14.44
N LYS A 235 -4.51 19.26 14.17
CA LYS A 235 -5.81 19.36 14.85
C LYS A 235 -6.68 18.12 14.56
N PHE A 236 -6.62 17.61 13.34
CA PHE A 236 -7.34 16.41 12.92
C PHE A 236 -6.94 15.20 13.76
N GLY A 237 -5.63 14.94 13.91
CA GLY A 237 -5.11 13.83 14.71
C GLY A 237 -5.49 13.91 16.19
N ARG A 238 -5.52 15.12 16.77
CA ARG A 238 -5.97 15.33 18.15
C ARG A 238 -7.45 15.00 18.35
N VAL A 239 -8.31 15.41 17.42
CA VAL A 239 -9.74 15.06 17.46
C VAL A 239 -9.91 13.54 17.32
N LEU A 240 -9.12 12.92 16.45
CA LEU A 240 -9.16 11.48 16.22
C LEU A 240 -8.77 10.66 17.46
N GLN A 241 -7.73 11.09 18.18
CA GLN A 241 -7.35 10.49 19.48
C GLN A 241 -8.44 10.70 20.53
N ALA A 242 -9.07 11.89 20.57
CA ALA A 242 -10.20 12.11 21.48
C ALA A 242 -11.40 11.22 21.13
N ILE A 243 -11.67 10.97 19.83
CA ILE A 243 -12.71 10.04 19.37
C ILE A 243 -12.41 8.62 19.86
N ARG A 244 -11.15 8.19 19.78
CA ARG A 244 -10.70 6.89 20.28
C ARG A 244 -11.01 6.74 21.77
N ASP A 245 -10.64 7.74 22.57
CA ASP A 245 -10.73 7.66 24.03
C ASP A 245 -12.19 7.75 24.51
N ALA A 246 -12.99 8.66 23.94
CA ALA A 246 -14.41 8.81 24.30
C ALA A 246 -15.25 9.47 23.19
N GLU A 247 -15.62 8.71 22.16
CA GLU A 247 -16.45 9.18 21.04
C GLU A 247 -17.71 9.94 21.48
N THR A 248 -18.42 9.45 22.51
CA THR A 248 -19.63 10.10 23.02
C THR A 248 -19.37 11.50 23.59
N ARG A 249 -18.24 11.70 24.28
CA ARG A 249 -17.86 13.02 24.84
C ARG A 249 -17.47 14.01 23.74
N VAL A 250 -16.79 13.50 22.72
CA VAL A 250 -16.42 14.31 21.54
C VAL A 250 -17.68 14.75 20.78
N MET A 251 -18.68 13.87 20.67
CA MET A 251 -20.00 14.24 20.11
C MET A 251 -20.71 15.32 20.93
N PHE A 252 -20.70 15.22 22.26
CA PHE A 252 -21.24 16.29 23.13
C PHE A 252 -20.50 17.61 23.01
N SER A 253 -19.23 17.57 22.61
CA SER A 253 -18.40 18.76 22.33
C SER A 253 -18.67 19.37 20.95
N GLY A 254 -19.64 18.84 20.18
CA GLY A 254 -20.06 19.35 18.88
C GLY A 254 -19.32 18.78 17.67
N TYR A 255 -18.43 17.81 17.86
CA TYR A 255 -17.71 17.17 16.74
C TYR A 255 -18.48 15.98 16.18
N ASN A 256 -18.58 15.90 14.85
CA ASN A 256 -19.08 14.70 14.16
C ASN A 256 -17.94 13.70 13.92
N PRO A 257 -17.94 12.49 14.51
CA PRO A 257 -16.84 11.52 14.36
C PRO A 257 -16.70 10.92 12.96
N LEU A 258 -17.78 10.88 12.18
CA LEU A 258 -17.83 10.20 10.88
C LEU A 258 -16.74 10.69 9.90
N PRO A 259 -16.62 11.99 9.58
CA PRO A 259 -15.59 12.46 8.64
C PRO A 259 -14.17 12.13 9.12
N TYR A 260 -13.89 12.19 10.42
CA TYR A 260 -12.56 11.89 10.96
C TYR A 260 -12.20 10.40 10.78
N LYS A 261 -13.12 9.50 11.16
CA LYS A 261 -12.93 8.04 10.99
C LYS A 261 -12.88 7.63 9.52
N LEU A 262 -13.71 8.24 8.68
CA LEU A 262 -13.75 7.95 7.26
C LEU A 262 -12.47 8.40 6.55
N THR A 263 -12.00 9.62 6.81
CA THR A 263 -10.78 10.14 6.18
C THR A 263 -9.56 9.31 6.56
N ILE A 264 -9.39 8.95 7.84
CA ILE A 264 -8.23 8.15 8.24
C ILE A 264 -8.28 6.71 7.69
N TRP A 265 -9.47 6.12 7.60
CA TRP A 265 -9.70 4.83 6.96
C TRP A 265 -9.28 4.84 5.49
N VAL A 266 -9.72 5.85 4.74
CA VAL A 266 -9.38 6.00 3.32
C VAL A 266 -7.88 6.23 3.12
N ILE A 267 -7.26 7.09 3.93
CA ILE A 267 -5.82 7.34 3.87
C ILE A 267 -5.03 6.05 4.11
N SER A 268 -5.41 5.30 5.15
CA SER A 268 -4.78 4.03 5.50
C SER A 268 -4.92 2.99 4.37
N ALA A 269 -6.10 2.87 3.75
CA ALA A 269 -6.32 2.01 2.59
C ALA A 269 -5.46 2.40 1.38
N ILE A 270 -5.33 3.71 1.08
CA ILE A 270 -4.48 4.20 0.00
C ILE A 270 -3.01 3.87 0.26
N MET A 271 -2.53 4.03 1.49
CA MET A 271 -1.15 3.68 1.86
C MET A 271 -0.86 2.19 1.60
N CYS A 272 -1.80 1.30 1.97
CA CYS A 272 -1.69 -0.13 1.66
C CYS A 272 -1.71 -0.40 0.15
N GLY A 273 -2.59 0.26 -0.61
CA GLY A 273 -2.62 0.15 -2.07
C GLY A 273 -1.29 0.53 -2.72
N VAL A 274 -0.69 1.65 -2.31
CA VAL A 274 0.63 2.07 -2.80
C VAL A 274 1.70 1.05 -2.43
N ALA A 275 1.67 0.49 -1.21
CA ALA A 275 2.61 -0.55 -0.79
C ALA A 275 2.52 -1.81 -1.66
N GLY A 276 1.29 -2.25 -1.98
CA GLY A 276 1.06 -3.39 -2.85
C GLY A 276 1.54 -3.14 -4.28
N ALA A 277 1.30 -1.95 -4.82
CA ALA A 277 1.79 -1.57 -6.15
C ALA A 277 3.32 -1.61 -6.24
N LEU A 278 4.03 -1.23 -5.17
CA LEU A 278 5.49 -1.32 -5.09
C LEU A 278 5.99 -2.75 -4.87
N TYR A 279 5.22 -3.59 -4.18
CA TYR A 279 5.56 -4.98 -3.87
C TYR A 279 5.65 -5.86 -5.11
N VAL A 280 4.65 -5.77 -5.99
CA VAL A 280 4.50 -6.66 -7.16
C VAL A 280 5.71 -6.69 -8.10
N PRO A 281 6.26 -5.55 -8.57
CA PRO A 281 7.44 -5.58 -9.45
C PRO A 281 8.71 -6.10 -8.75
N GLN A 282 8.77 -6.10 -7.42
CA GLN A 282 9.92 -6.59 -6.66
C GLN A 282 9.84 -8.09 -6.40
N VAL A 283 8.64 -8.59 -6.09
CA VAL A 283 8.41 -10.00 -5.74
C VAL A 283 8.15 -10.87 -6.98
N GLY A 284 7.63 -10.29 -8.05
CA GLY A 284 7.41 -11.00 -9.32
C GLY A 284 6.08 -11.75 -9.41
N ILE A 285 5.24 -11.70 -8.37
CA ILE A 285 3.94 -12.35 -8.33
C ILE A 285 2.93 -11.57 -7.47
N ILE A 286 1.65 -11.63 -7.85
CA ILE A 286 0.50 -11.24 -7.02
C ILE A 286 -0.62 -12.24 -7.22
N ASN A 287 -1.19 -12.78 -6.15
CA ASN A 287 -2.31 -13.70 -6.18
C ASN A 287 -3.38 -13.31 -5.13
N PRO A 288 -4.59 -13.90 -5.18
CA PRO A 288 -5.65 -13.53 -4.25
C PRO A 288 -5.32 -13.87 -2.79
N GLY A 289 -4.37 -14.78 -2.54
CA GLY A 289 -3.91 -15.14 -1.21
C GLY A 289 -3.28 -13.97 -0.44
N GLU A 290 -2.73 -12.98 -1.13
CA GLU A 290 -2.24 -11.73 -0.50
C GLU A 290 -3.38 -10.94 0.17
N MET A 291 -4.64 -11.14 -0.25
CA MET A 291 -5.81 -10.58 0.42
C MET A 291 -6.15 -11.28 1.73
N SER A 292 -5.53 -12.40 2.11
CA SER A 292 -6.02 -13.18 3.25
C SER A 292 -6.09 -12.36 4.54
N ALA A 293 -7.09 -12.67 5.38
CA ALA A 293 -7.25 -11.99 6.67
C ALA A 293 -6.07 -12.28 7.63
N ALA A 294 -5.40 -13.42 7.46
CA ALA A 294 -4.19 -13.76 8.22
C ALA A 294 -3.08 -12.73 7.97
N ASN A 295 -2.90 -12.25 6.73
CA ASN A 295 -1.93 -11.20 6.40
C ASN A 295 -2.25 -9.83 7.02
N SER A 296 -3.47 -9.63 7.52
CA SER A 296 -3.82 -8.42 8.29
C SER A 296 -3.51 -8.56 9.78
N ILE A 297 -3.20 -9.78 10.25
CA ILE A 297 -2.93 -10.13 11.65
C ILE A 297 -1.43 -10.38 11.86
N GLU A 298 -0.80 -11.11 10.94
CA GLU A 298 0.61 -11.54 10.93
C GLU A 298 1.50 -10.52 10.22
#